data_AF-E9RX52-F1
#
_entry.id   AF-E9RX52-F1
#
_cell.length_a   1.000
_cell.length_b   1.000
_cell.length_c   1.000
_cell.angle_alpha   90.00
_cell.angle_beta   90.00
_cell.angle_gamma   90.00
#
_symmetry.space_group_name_H-M   'P 1'
#
loop_
_entity.id
_entity.type
_entity.pdbx_description
1 polymer ?
#
loop_
_entity_poly.entity_id
_entity_poly.type
_entity_poly.pdbx_seq_one_letter_code
_entity_poly.pdbx_strand_id
1 'polypeptide(L)' 'MKKTGFYIIKDRFFEDMPDPYLKGNKAGNRPHYYCFEDKNTGICWMIPFNPKFE' A
#
# COMPACT_ATOMS: atom_id res chain seq x y z
N MET A 1 11.65 -4.86 2.23
CA MET A 1 10.42 -5.70 2.08
C MET A 1 10.75 -6.88 1.18
N LYS A 2 10.15 -8.06 1.39
CA LYS A 2 10.33 -9.21 0.51
C LYS A 2 9.53 -8.94 -0.77
N LYS A 3 10.20 -8.94 -1.93
CA LYS A 3 9.54 -8.88 -3.24
C LYS A 3 8.42 -9.92 -3.28
N THR A 4 7.26 -9.52 -3.81
CA THR A 4 6.01 -10.30 -3.86
C THR A 4 5.29 -10.57 -2.53
N GLY A 5 5.66 -9.87 -1.45
CA GLY A 5 4.97 -9.93 -0.16
C GLY A 5 3.76 -8.99 -0.05
N PHE A 6 2.82 -9.35 0.83
CA PHE A 6 1.72 -8.47 1.24
C PHE A 6 2.05 -7.81 2.58
N TYR A 7 1.69 -6.53 2.69
CA TYR A 7 1.97 -5.70 3.86
C TYR A 7 0.79 -4.79 4.19
N ILE A 8 0.71 -4.35 5.45
CA ILE A 8 -0.20 -3.30 5.88
C ILE A 8 0.56 -1.99 5.94
N ILE A 9 0.06 -0.98 5.24
CA ILE A 9 0.56 0.40 5.34
C ILE A 9 -0.03 1.00 6.62
N LYS A 10 0.75 1.79 7.38
CA LYS A 10 0.24 2.45 8.59
C LYS A 10 -0.77 3.53 8.21
N ASP A 11 -1.81 3.71 9.01
CA ASP A 11 -2.81 4.78 8.79
C ASP A 11 -2.17 6.17 8.70
N ARG A 12 -1.07 6.37 9.44
CA ARG A 12 -0.29 7.62 9.38
C ARG A 12 0.11 8.05 7.96
N PHE A 13 0.40 7.11 7.06
CA PHE A 13 0.70 7.44 5.66
C PHE A 13 -0.48 8.15 4.97
N PHE A 14 -1.71 7.71 5.24
CA PHE A 14 -2.92 8.29 4.64
C PHE A 14 -3.33 9.60 5.34
N GLU A 15 -2.93 9.80 6.59
CA GLU A 15 -3.05 11.10 7.28
C GLU A 15 -2.07 12.12 6.71
N ASP A 16 -0.82 11.71 6.49
CA ASP A 16 0.25 12.56 5.92
C ASP A 16 0.04 12.84 4.43
N MET A 17 -0.57 11.90 3.69
CA MET A 17 -0.98 12.04 2.29
C MET A 17 -2.50 11.85 2.14
N PRO A 18 -3.31 12.88 2.48
CA PRO A 18 -4.76 12.81 2.45
C PRO A 18 -5.32 12.96 1.01
N ASP A 19 -4.85 12.11 0.09
CA ASP A 19 -5.32 12.08 -1.28
C ASP A 19 -6.65 11.28 -1.37
N PRO A 20 -7.76 11.92 -1.81
CA PRO A 20 -9.07 11.27 -1.87
C PRO A 20 -9.16 10.11 -2.88
N TYR A 21 -8.22 10.01 -3.82
CA TYR A 21 -8.20 8.96 -4.84
C TYR A 21 -7.43 7.71 -4.38
N LEU A 22 -6.64 7.80 -3.30
CA LEU A 22 -6.00 6.63 -2.70
C LEU A 22 -7.05 5.68 -2.14
N LYS A 23 -6.82 4.37 -2.30
CA LYS A 23 -7.68 3.35 -1.69
C LYS A 23 -7.45 3.35 -0.17
N GLY A 24 -8.31 4.05 0.56
CA GLY A 24 -8.20 4.19 2.01
C GLY A 24 -8.01 2.87 2.76
N ASN A 25 -7.24 2.90 3.84
CA ASN A 25 -6.61 1.73 4.48
C ASN A 25 -7.55 0.77 5.23
N LYS A 26 -8.84 1.11 5.36
CA LYS A 26 -9.84 0.34 6.14
C LYS A 26 -9.38 0.05 7.59
N ALA A 27 -8.87 1.07 8.29
CA ALA A 27 -8.30 0.94 9.65
C ALA A 27 -7.23 -0.16 9.74
N GLY A 28 -6.23 -0.11 8.84
CA GLY A 28 -5.15 -1.09 8.79
C GLY A 28 -5.51 -2.49 8.25
N ASN A 29 -6.70 -2.70 7.71
CA ASN A 29 -7.13 -4.03 7.21
C ASN A 29 -6.95 -4.23 5.70
N ARG A 30 -6.42 -3.23 4.98
CA ARG A 30 -6.16 -3.35 3.54
C ARG A 30 -4.75 -3.91 3.29
N PRO A 31 -4.62 -5.13 2.74
CA PRO A 31 -3.33 -5.62 2.29
C PRO A 31 -2.86 -4.85 1.05
N HIS A 32 -1.57 -4.53 1.02
CA HIS A 32 -0.89 -3.90 -0.11
C HIS A 32 0.21 -4.84 -0.60
N TYR A 33 0.18 -5.18 -1.88
CA TYR A 33 1.18 -6.02 -2.52
C TYR A 33 2.41 -5.20 -2.86
N TYR A 34 3.58 -5.65 -2.43
CA TYR A 34 4.85 -5.00 -2.77
C TYR A 34 5.34 -5.45 -4.15
N CYS A 35 5.43 -4.50 -5.09
CA CYS A 35 5.88 -4.75 -6.46
C CYS A 35 7.40 -4.70 -6.55
N PHE A 36 7.95 -3.49 -6.39
CA PHE A 36 9.37 -3.22 -6.51
C PHE A 36 9.70 -1.90 -5.82
N GLU A 37 10.99 -1.71 -5.59
CA GLU A 37 11.57 -0.47 -5.12
C GLU A 37 12.27 0.19 -6.30
N ASP A 38 12.00 1.48 -6.49
CA ASP A 38 12.81 2.31 -7.37
C ASP A 38 14.14 2.61 -6.67
N LYS A 39 15.22 2.02 -7.18
CA LYS A 39 16.55 2.13 -6.59
C LYS A 39 17.13 3.55 -6.61
N ASN A 40 16.63 4.43 -7.47
CA ASN A 40 17.13 5.80 -7.56
C ASN A 40 16.54 6.71 -6.48
N THR A 41 15.33 6.42 -6.02
CA THR A 41 14.57 7.26 -5.08
C THR A 41 14.35 6.59 -3.72
N GLY A 42 14.51 5.26 -3.64
CA GLY A 42 14.14 4.46 -2.46
C GLY A 42 12.63 4.29 -2.30
N ILE A 43 11.82 4.70 -3.29
CA ILE A 43 10.35 4.64 -3.22
C ILE A 43 9.89 3.20 -3.50
N CYS A 44 9.09 2.67 -2.57
CA CYS A 44 8.44 1.38 -2.71
C CYS A 44 7.09 1.51 -3.41
N TRP A 45 6.94 0.86 -4.56
CA TRP A 45 5.67 0.80 -5.29
C TRP A 45 4.82 -0.35 -4.77
N MET A 46 3.60 0.00 -4.33
CA MET A 46 2.67 -0.94 -3.72
C MET A 46 1.30 -0.89 -4.41
N ILE A 47 0.65 -2.05 -4.55
CA ILE A 47 -0.70 -2.16 -5.13
C ILE A 47 -1.68 -2.47 -4.00
N PRO A 48 -2.70 -1.62 -3.75
CA PRO A 48 -3.76 -1.93 -2.79
C PRO A 48 -4.58 -3.12 -3.29
N PHE A 49 -4.66 -4.19 -2.49
CA PHE A 49 -5.43 -5.38 -2.81
C PHE A 49 -6.80 -5.35 -2.10
N ASN A 50 -7.83 -5.75 -2.83
CA ASN A 50 -9.17 -5.98 -2.31
C ASN A 50 -9.57 -7.40 -2.71
N PRO A 51 -9.75 -8.33 -1.76
CA PRO A 51 -10.40 -9.60 -2.04
C PRO A 51 -11.91 -9.36 -2.16
N LYS A 52 -12.34 -8.66 -3.21
CA LYS A 52 -13.71 -8.85 -3.69
C LYS A 52 -13.61 -9.99 -4.70
N PHE A 53 -13.84 -11.20 -4.20
CA PHE A 53 -14.31 -12.27 -5.06
C PHE A 53 -15.78 -11.94 -5.33
N GLU A 54 -16.11 -11.58 -6.57
CA GLU A 54 -17.49 -11.71 -7.07
C GLU A 54 -17.79 -13.19 -7.31
#